data_AF-A0A1G2F656-F1
#
_entry.id   AF-A0A1G2F656-F1
#
_cell.length_a   1.000
_cell.length_b   1.000
_cell.length_c   1.000
_cell.angle_alpha   90.00
_cell.angle_beta   90.00
_cell.angle_gamma   90.00
#
_symmetry.space_group_name_H-M   'P 1'
#
loop_
_entity.id
_entity.type
_entity.pdbx_description
1 polymer ?
#
loop_
_entity_poly.entity_id
_entity_poly.type
_entity_poly.pdbx_seq_one_letter_code
_entity_poly.pdbx_strand_id
1 'polypeptide(L)'
;MINFLKRKIKEYLWRKMMKRYFKPNEDFLNSCRNAFINKICREISSAGESRFYLFVMWLKFSLAIFLGLAFLGSGAAVYADKANVDCGHPLYNLKRAVEAVRIELAVSEQLPVLHTQLAQRRLDEIKKIELETALTAEEVTTKIEDILDTATTTESTTTTTKKITTQKKTEEKIEEEKNRQELMANLRNQMRQEVSSVIEQIEKKQIGIDSIKELCQSVSQIMKGDEETDGDETEESHTQRWSRFQRNCGEFMQVELKNNQNINNGQR
;
A
#
# COMPACT_ATOMS: atom_id res chain seq x y z
N MET A 1 18.61 -77.29 57.20
CA MET A 1 18.76 -75.91 56.67
C MET A 1 19.99 -75.70 55.79
N ILE A 2 21.18 -76.15 56.20
CA ILE A 2 22.45 -75.92 55.48
C ILE A 2 22.44 -76.42 54.01
N ASN A 3 21.82 -77.57 53.74
CA ASN A 3 21.76 -78.13 52.37
C ASN A 3 20.91 -77.30 51.40
N PHE A 4 19.87 -76.62 51.90
CA PHE A 4 19.04 -75.74 51.08
C PHE A 4 19.83 -74.50 50.63
N LEU A 5 20.60 -73.91 51.55
CA LEU A 5 21.46 -72.75 51.26
C LEU A 5 22.53 -73.08 50.22
N LYS A 6 23.19 -74.25 50.33
CA LYS A 6 24.18 -74.73 49.35
C LYS A 6 23.57 -74.90 47.96
N ARG A 7 22.35 -75.44 47.84
CA ARG A 7 21.66 -75.58 46.56
C ARG A 7 21.37 -74.23 45.90
N LYS A 8 20.92 -73.25 46.69
CA LYS A 8 20.62 -71.89 46.20
C LYS A 8 21.87 -71.14 45.73
N ILE A 9 22.98 -71.28 46.43
CA ILE A 9 24.27 -70.70 46.00
C ILE A 9 24.71 -71.32 44.67
N LYS A 10 24.58 -72.64 44.52
CA LYS A 10 24.93 -73.33 43.26
C LYS A 10 24.03 -72.89 42.10
N GLU A 11 22.72 -72.77 42.31
CA GLU A 11 21.77 -72.25 41.31
C GLU A 11 22.15 -70.81 40.88
N TYR A 12 22.49 -69.94 41.83
CA TYR A 12 22.88 -68.56 41.54
C TYR A 12 24.18 -68.49 40.73
N LEU A 13 25.21 -69.24 41.15
CA LEU A 13 26.48 -69.30 40.43
C LEU A 13 26.29 -69.84 39.01
N TRP A 14 25.47 -70.87 38.83
CA TRP A 14 25.18 -71.43 37.51
C TRP A 14 24.46 -70.43 36.60
N ARG A 15 23.44 -69.73 37.11
CA ARG A 15 22.77 -68.64 36.37
C ARG A 15 23.74 -67.52 35.98
N LYS A 16 24.62 -67.12 36.90
CA LYS A 16 25.64 -66.09 36.64
C LYS A 16 26.63 -66.54 35.57
N MET A 17 27.04 -67.80 35.60
CA MET A 17 27.95 -68.38 34.61
C MET A 17 27.28 -68.46 33.24
N MET A 18 26.05 -68.99 33.16
CA MET A 18 25.28 -69.06 31.92
C MET A 18 25.08 -67.67 31.31
N LYS A 19 24.73 -66.65 32.12
CA LYS A 19 24.62 -65.26 31.62
C LYS A 19 25.93 -64.72 31.02
N ARG A 20 27.09 -65.16 31.51
CA ARG A 20 28.39 -64.76 30.95
C ARG A 20 28.71 -65.51 29.67
N TYR A 21 28.48 -66.82 29.65
CA TYR A 21 28.75 -67.65 28.47
C TYR A 21 27.82 -67.36 27.30
N PHE A 22 26.56 -67.02 27.57
CA PHE A 22 25.55 -66.71 26.55
C PHE A 22 25.36 -65.21 26.31
N LYS A 23 26.24 -64.35 26.83
CA LYS A 23 26.21 -62.93 26.45
C LYS A 23 26.67 -62.85 24.98
N PRO A 24 25.82 -62.40 24.05
CA PRO A 24 26.20 -62.29 22.65
C PRO A 24 27.40 -61.34 22.53
N ASN A 25 28.31 -61.66 21.61
CA ASN A 25 29.44 -60.79 21.31
C ASN A 25 28.91 -59.43 20.80
N GLU A 26 29.57 -58.33 21.17
CA GLU A 26 29.17 -56.99 20.75
C GLU A 26 29.24 -56.85 19.23
N ASP A 27 30.20 -57.52 18.58
CA ASP A 27 30.29 -57.56 17.11
C ASP A 27 29.06 -58.19 16.46
N PHE A 28 28.52 -59.25 17.08
CA PHE A 28 27.31 -59.91 16.59
C PHE A 28 26.08 -59.00 16.75
N LEU A 29 25.96 -58.33 17.89
CA LEU A 29 24.89 -57.35 18.11
C LEU A 29 24.96 -56.18 17.13
N ASN A 30 26.16 -55.66 16.88
CA ASN A 30 26.38 -54.57 15.93
C ASN A 30 26.09 -55.02 14.49
N SER A 31 26.51 -56.24 14.12
CA SER A 31 26.21 -56.83 12.81
C SER A 31 24.70 -57.03 12.60
N CYS A 32 23.98 -57.56 13.59
CA CYS A 32 22.52 -57.72 13.52
C CYS A 32 21.80 -56.37 13.48
N ARG A 33 22.25 -55.38 14.27
CA ARG A 33 21.71 -54.02 14.26
C ARG A 33 21.87 -53.39 12.87
N ASN A 34 23.05 -53.48 12.29
CA ASN A 34 23.32 -52.91 10.97
C ASN A 34 22.54 -53.65 9.86
N ALA A 35 22.44 -54.97 9.92
CA ALA A 35 21.62 -55.75 8.98
C ALA A 35 20.13 -55.38 9.06
N PHE A 36 19.61 -55.18 10.27
CA PHE A 36 18.23 -54.76 10.50
C PHE A 36 17.96 -53.35 9.99
N ILE A 37 18.82 -52.38 10.33
CA ILE A 37 18.73 -50.99 9.86
C ILE A 37 18.78 -50.96 8.34
N ASN A 38 19.73 -51.67 7.72
CA ASN A 38 19.86 -51.70 6.26
C ASN A 38 18.63 -52.29 5.57
N LYS A 39 17.97 -53.29 6.17
CA LYS A 39 16.75 -53.87 5.63
C LYS A 39 15.57 -52.90 5.72
N ILE A 40 15.38 -52.25 6.87
CA ILE A 40 14.33 -51.25 7.07
C ILE A 40 14.54 -50.02 6.19
N CYS A 41 15.75 -49.48 6.13
CA CYS A 41 16.06 -48.30 5.34
C CYS A 41 15.84 -48.56 3.83
N ARG A 42 16.20 -49.74 3.32
CA ARG A 42 15.93 -50.10 1.91
C ARG A 42 14.45 -50.20 1.58
N GLU A 43 13.65 -50.73 2.50
CA GLU A 43 12.22 -50.94 2.30
C GLU A 43 11.42 -49.64 2.38
N ILE A 44 11.87 -48.68 3.19
CA ILE A 44 11.25 -47.35 3.34
C ILE A 44 11.69 -46.38 2.22
N SER A 45 12.93 -46.44 1.71
CA SER A 45 13.45 -45.45 0.75
C SER A 45 12.76 -45.47 -0.62
N SER A 46 12.33 -46.63 -1.14
CA SER A 46 11.91 -46.70 -2.56
C SER A 46 10.56 -46.05 -2.88
N ALA A 47 9.68 -45.85 -1.89
CA ALA A 47 8.35 -45.27 -2.11
C ALA A 47 8.24 -43.77 -1.76
N GLY A 48 9.15 -43.24 -0.93
CA GLY A 48 9.10 -41.85 -0.43
C GLY A 48 9.91 -40.84 -1.23
N GLU A 49 11.00 -41.27 -1.88
CA GLU A 49 11.96 -40.36 -2.54
C GLU A 49 11.36 -39.63 -3.76
N SER A 50 10.47 -40.28 -4.53
CA SER A 50 9.84 -39.66 -5.71
C SER A 50 8.83 -38.57 -5.34
N ARG A 51 8.04 -38.77 -4.28
CA ARG A 51 7.05 -37.78 -3.82
C ARG A 51 7.70 -36.57 -3.18
N PHE A 52 8.77 -36.79 -2.42
CA PHE A 52 9.54 -35.69 -1.81
C PHE A 52 10.24 -34.84 -2.88
N TYR A 53 10.81 -35.47 -3.91
CA TYR A 53 11.41 -34.75 -5.03
C TYR A 53 10.40 -33.89 -5.79
N LEU A 54 9.21 -34.42 -6.07
CA LEU A 54 8.12 -33.65 -6.71
C LEU A 54 7.66 -32.47 -5.85
N PHE A 55 7.53 -32.67 -4.53
CA PHE A 55 7.16 -31.61 -3.60
C PHE A 55 8.22 -30.49 -3.54
N VAL A 56 9.51 -30.85 -3.46
CA VAL A 56 10.61 -29.88 -3.49
C VAL A 56 10.66 -29.13 -4.82
N MET A 57 10.43 -29.81 -5.94
CA MET A 57 10.33 -29.15 -7.26
C MET A 57 9.15 -28.18 -7.32
N TRP A 58 7.97 -28.59 -6.84
CA TRP A 58 6.80 -27.71 -6.75
C TRP A 58 7.05 -26.46 -5.90
N LEU A 59 7.70 -26.62 -4.74
CA LEU A 59 8.10 -25.49 -3.91
C LEU A 59 9.07 -24.56 -4.64
N LYS A 60 10.05 -25.11 -5.37
CA LYS A 60 11.00 -24.30 -6.16
C LYS A 60 10.30 -23.52 -7.27
N PHE A 61 9.38 -24.15 -8.01
CA PHE A 61 8.60 -23.47 -9.04
C PHE A 61 7.67 -22.41 -8.44
N SER A 62 6.98 -22.72 -7.34
CA SER A 62 6.14 -21.77 -6.62
C SER A 62 6.95 -20.55 -6.15
N LEU A 63 8.14 -20.78 -5.57
CA LEU A 63 9.04 -19.71 -5.15
C LEU A 63 9.53 -18.87 -6.33
N ALA A 64 9.88 -19.50 -7.45
CA ALA A 64 10.32 -18.80 -8.66
C ALA A 64 9.20 -17.92 -9.24
N ILE A 65 7.97 -18.42 -9.29
CA ILE A 65 6.80 -17.65 -9.72
C ILE A 65 6.54 -16.49 -8.76
N PHE A 66 6.60 -16.74 -7.45
CA PHE A 66 6.43 -15.70 -6.45
C PHE A 66 7.48 -14.60 -6.58
N LEU A 67 8.75 -14.95 -6.75
CA LEU A 67 9.83 -14.00 -7.00
C LEU A 67 9.59 -13.21 -8.30
N GLY A 68 9.20 -13.89 -9.37
CA GLY A 68 8.83 -13.24 -10.63
C GLY A 68 7.72 -12.21 -10.44
N LEU A 69 6.62 -12.59 -9.78
CA LEU A 69 5.51 -11.68 -9.47
C LEU A 69 5.92 -10.54 -8.56
N ALA A 70 6.79 -10.76 -7.58
CA ALA A 70 7.32 -9.71 -6.71
C ALA A 70 8.18 -8.70 -7.50
N PHE A 71 9.01 -9.16 -8.43
CA PHE A 71 9.78 -8.28 -9.31
C PHE A 71 8.90 -7.48 -10.27
N LEU A 72 7.91 -8.12 -10.91
CA LEU A 72 6.95 -7.41 -11.76
C LEU A 72 6.09 -6.42 -10.97
N GLY A 73 5.60 -6.83 -9.79
CA GLY A 73 4.78 -6.02 -8.91
C GLY A 73 5.54 -4.81 -8.35
N SER A 74 6.80 -4.99 -7.94
CA SER A 74 7.64 -3.87 -7.48
C SER A 74 7.96 -2.89 -8.60
N GLY A 75 8.22 -3.37 -9.82
CA GLY A 75 8.38 -2.51 -11.00
C GLY A 75 7.13 -1.69 -11.29
N ALA A 76 5.95 -2.32 -11.26
CA ALA A 76 4.66 -1.65 -11.46
C ALA A 76 4.36 -0.63 -10.35
N ALA A 77 4.71 -0.94 -9.09
CA ALA A 77 4.53 -0.04 -7.96
C ALA A 77 5.38 1.23 -8.09
N VAL A 78 6.66 1.08 -8.44
CA VAL A 78 7.57 2.21 -8.68
C VAL A 78 7.12 3.04 -9.87
N TYR A 79 6.66 2.40 -10.95
CA TYR A 79 6.12 3.10 -12.10
C TYR A 79 4.87 3.91 -11.73
N ALA A 80 3.92 3.31 -11.00
CA ALA A 80 2.67 3.96 -10.60
C ALA A 80 2.93 5.20 -9.72
N ASP A 81 3.89 5.13 -8.80
CA ASP A 81 4.28 6.26 -7.95
C ASP A 81 5.04 7.35 -8.76
N LYS A 82 6.02 6.96 -9.59
CA LYS A 82 6.83 7.93 -10.35
C LYS A 82 6.08 8.61 -11.49
N ALA A 83 5.23 7.87 -12.20
CA ALA A 83 4.45 8.40 -13.31
C ALA A 83 3.23 9.20 -12.84
N ASN A 84 2.97 9.27 -11.52
CA ASN A 84 1.81 9.92 -10.92
C ASN A 84 0.51 9.54 -11.64
N VAL A 85 0.26 8.23 -11.79
CA VAL A 85 -0.87 7.73 -12.60
C VAL A 85 -2.21 8.32 -12.14
N ASP A 86 -3.08 8.61 -13.10
CA ASP A 86 -4.40 9.21 -12.85
C ASP A 86 -5.38 8.22 -12.25
N CYS A 87 -6.47 8.75 -11.70
CA CYS A 87 -7.59 7.98 -11.17
C CYS A 87 -8.24 7.00 -12.16
N GLY A 88 -8.23 7.32 -13.46
CA GLY A 88 -8.74 6.43 -14.51
C GLY A 88 -7.79 5.29 -14.88
N HIS A 89 -6.54 5.30 -14.38
CA HIS A 89 -5.55 4.30 -14.74
C HIS A 89 -5.72 3.00 -13.92
N PRO A 90 -5.58 1.80 -14.50
CA PRO A 90 -5.76 0.54 -13.79
C PRO A 90 -4.78 0.34 -12.61
N LEU A 91 -3.62 1.02 -12.66
CA LEU A 91 -2.62 0.99 -11.59
C LEU A 91 -2.87 2.02 -10.47
N TYR A 92 -3.98 2.77 -10.50
CA TYR A 92 -4.25 3.77 -9.47
C TYR A 92 -4.39 3.16 -8.06
N ASN A 93 -5.04 2.02 -7.95
CA ASN A 93 -5.14 1.30 -6.66
C ASN A 93 -3.76 0.90 -6.12
N LEU A 94 -2.83 0.55 -7.01
CA LEU A 94 -1.46 0.22 -6.63
C LEU A 94 -0.71 1.47 -6.16
N LYS A 95 -0.87 2.61 -6.84
CA LYS A 95 -0.35 3.91 -6.38
C LYS A 95 -0.82 4.22 -4.96
N ARG A 96 -2.12 4.08 -4.69
CA ARG A 96 -2.70 4.30 -3.35
C ARG A 96 -2.14 3.37 -2.30
N ALA A 97 -1.97 2.09 -2.62
CA ALA A 97 -1.37 1.13 -1.70
C ALA A 97 0.08 1.51 -1.36
N VAL A 98 0.86 1.93 -2.36
CA VAL A 98 2.25 2.37 -2.17
C VAL A 98 2.32 3.62 -1.31
N GLU A 99 1.43 4.60 -1.53
CA GLU A 99 1.36 5.82 -0.74
C GLU A 99 0.99 5.54 0.73
N ALA A 100 0.04 4.64 0.98
CA ALA A 100 -0.33 4.21 2.33
C ALA A 100 0.84 3.55 3.07
N VAL A 101 1.54 2.61 2.40
CA VAL A 101 2.75 1.98 2.95
C VAL A 101 3.85 3.02 3.22
N ARG A 102 4.00 4.02 2.35
CA ARG A 102 4.99 5.09 2.53
C ARG A 102 4.66 5.96 3.75
N ILE A 103 3.39 6.23 4.02
CA ILE A 103 2.96 6.96 5.23
C ILE A 103 3.25 6.12 6.48
N GLU A 104 2.93 4.83 6.47
CA GLU A 104 3.15 3.94 7.63
C GLU A 104 4.63 3.73 7.96
N LEU A 105 5.50 3.71 6.94
CA LEU A 105 6.94 3.53 7.11
C LEU A 105 7.71 4.84 7.32
N ALA A 106 7.07 6.00 7.18
CA ALA A 106 7.74 7.29 7.30
C ALA A 106 8.13 7.58 8.76
N VAL A 107 9.32 8.16 8.93
CA VAL A 107 9.78 8.68 10.23
C VAL A 107 8.95 9.92 10.59
N SER A 108 8.63 10.11 11.87
CA SER A 108 7.78 11.20 12.36
C SER A 108 8.20 12.59 11.88
N GLU A 109 9.50 12.84 11.73
CA GLU A 109 10.02 14.13 11.24
C GLU A 109 9.73 14.38 9.75
N GLN A 110 9.62 13.33 8.95
CA GLN A 110 9.37 13.41 7.49
C GLN A 110 7.88 13.33 7.15
N LEU A 111 7.05 12.93 8.11
CA LEU A 111 5.60 12.80 7.94
C LEU A 111 4.92 14.10 7.44
N PRO A 112 5.23 15.30 7.97
CA PRO A 112 4.58 16.52 7.50
C PRO A 112 4.95 16.82 6.04
N VAL A 113 6.21 16.63 5.67
CA VAL A 113 6.69 16.83 4.28
C VAL A 113 5.98 15.85 3.36
N LEU A 114 5.87 14.57 3.75
CA LEU A 114 5.17 13.56 2.96
C LEU A 114 3.69 13.91 2.77
N HIS A 115 2.98 14.34 3.82
CA HIS A 115 1.58 14.74 3.71
C HIS A 115 1.40 15.97 2.81
N THR A 116 2.30 16.96 2.86
CA THR A 116 2.24 18.09 1.90
C THR A 116 2.45 17.65 0.46
N GLN A 117 3.38 16.71 0.21
CA GLN A 117 3.61 16.16 -1.14
C GLN A 117 2.39 15.41 -1.67
N LEU A 118 1.74 14.60 -0.84
CA LEU A 118 0.53 13.88 -1.21
C LEU A 118 -0.62 14.87 -1.48
N ALA A 119 -0.79 15.88 -0.63
CA ALA A 119 -1.84 16.88 -0.80
C ALA A 119 -1.66 17.66 -2.11
N GLN A 120 -0.43 18.04 -2.44
CA GLN A 120 -0.12 18.67 -3.72
C GLN A 120 -0.47 17.75 -4.90
N ARG A 121 -0.14 16.45 -4.83
CA ARG A 121 -0.50 15.48 -5.87
C ARG A 121 -2.02 15.35 -6.02
N ARG A 122 -2.79 15.39 -4.92
CA ARG A 122 -4.26 15.37 -4.98
C ARG A 122 -4.80 16.60 -5.68
N LEU A 123 -4.25 17.77 -5.38
CA LEU A 123 -4.62 19.01 -6.05
C LEU A 123 -4.36 18.94 -7.56
N ASP A 124 -3.22 18.38 -7.96
CA ASP A 124 -2.89 18.18 -9.37
C ASP A 124 -3.83 17.17 -10.06
N GLU A 125 -4.22 16.09 -9.36
CA GLU A 125 -5.22 15.12 -9.83
C GLU A 125 -6.58 15.79 -10.06
N ILE A 126 -7.04 16.62 -9.13
CA ILE A 126 -8.32 17.35 -9.23
C ILE A 126 -8.28 18.30 -10.44
N LYS A 127 -7.25 19.12 -10.57
CA LYS A 127 -7.09 20.06 -11.69
C LYS A 127 -7.12 19.35 -13.04
N LYS A 128 -6.53 18.15 -13.12
CA LYS A 128 -6.54 17.37 -14.34
C LYS A 128 -7.94 16.85 -14.68
N ILE A 129 -8.70 16.37 -13.70
CA ILE A 129 -10.09 15.94 -13.91
C ILE A 129 -10.95 17.13 -14.35
N GLU A 130 -10.76 18.30 -13.74
CA GLU A 130 -11.48 19.53 -14.12
C GLU A 130 -11.19 19.94 -15.57
N LEU A 131 -9.90 19.92 -15.98
CA LEU A 131 -9.51 20.18 -17.36
C LEU A 131 -10.10 19.17 -18.36
N GLU A 132 -10.06 17.87 -18.04
CA GLU A 132 -10.69 16.85 -18.88
C GLU A 132 -12.21 17.08 -19.00
N THR A 133 -12.85 17.46 -17.91
CA THR A 133 -14.30 17.72 -17.88
C THR A 133 -14.65 18.95 -18.72
N ALA A 134 -13.87 20.03 -18.62
CA ALA A 134 -14.04 21.24 -19.44
C ALA A 134 -13.86 20.94 -20.94
N LEU A 135 -12.84 20.16 -21.32
CA LEU A 135 -12.61 19.76 -22.72
C LEU A 135 -13.76 18.91 -23.26
N THR A 136 -14.28 17.97 -22.46
CA THR A 136 -15.43 17.16 -22.88
C THR A 136 -16.72 17.96 -23.01
N ALA A 137 -16.90 19.02 -22.21
CA ALA A 137 -18.05 19.91 -22.33
C ALA A 137 -17.98 20.72 -23.63
N GLU A 138 -16.80 21.22 -24.00
CA GLU A 138 -16.56 22.01 -25.22
C GLU A 138 -16.66 21.16 -26.51
N GLU A 139 -16.20 19.91 -26.47
CA GLU A 139 -16.35 18.96 -27.59
C GLU A 139 -17.82 18.52 -27.80
N VAL A 140 -18.63 18.53 -26.73
CA VAL A 140 -20.07 18.25 -26.82
C VAL A 140 -20.84 19.45 -27.37
N THR A 141 -20.48 20.69 -27.01
CA THR A 141 -21.14 21.89 -27.56
C THR A 141 -20.84 22.10 -29.04
N THR A 142 -19.57 21.92 -29.45
CA THR A 142 -19.16 22.05 -30.87
C THR A 142 -19.83 20.99 -31.76
N LYS A 143 -19.95 19.74 -31.29
CA LYS A 143 -20.69 18.70 -32.02
C LYS A 143 -22.20 18.96 -32.07
N ILE A 144 -22.77 19.69 -31.11
CA ILE A 144 -24.19 20.07 -31.14
C ILE A 144 -24.40 21.22 -32.15
N GLU A 145 -23.48 22.17 -32.25
CA GLU A 145 -23.52 23.24 -33.26
C GLU A 145 -23.36 22.70 -34.69
N ASP A 146 -22.43 21.77 -34.92
CA ASP A 146 -22.27 21.12 -36.24
C ASP A 146 -23.51 20.30 -36.68
N ILE A 147 -24.27 19.76 -35.71
CA ILE A 147 -25.53 19.04 -35.97
C ILE A 147 -26.69 20.03 -36.18
N LEU A 148 -26.67 21.19 -35.55
CA LEU A 148 -27.70 22.22 -35.75
C LEU A 148 -27.59 22.87 -37.14
N ASP A 149 -26.37 23.09 -37.63
CA ASP A 149 -26.13 23.65 -38.96
C ASP A 149 -26.42 22.66 -40.09
N THR A 150 -26.38 21.35 -39.83
CA THR A 150 -26.81 20.31 -40.79
C THR A 150 -28.30 19.95 -40.68
N ALA A 151 -29.02 20.39 -39.64
CA ALA A 151 -30.44 20.09 -39.45
C ALA A 151 -31.41 21.06 -40.14
N THR A 152 -30.93 22.16 -40.75
CA THR A 152 -31.78 23.09 -41.51
C THR A 152 -32.11 22.63 -42.93
N THR A 153 -31.66 21.45 -43.37
CA THR A 153 -32.03 20.92 -44.69
C THR A 153 -32.14 19.39 -44.71
N THR A 154 -33.11 18.81 -43.99
CA THR A 154 -33.91 17.69 -44.54
C THR A 154 -35.08 17.35 -43.62
N GLU A 155 -36.29 17.63 -44.08
CA GLU A 155 -37.49 17.01 -43.55
C GLU A 155 -37.50 15.51 -43.90
N SER A 156 -38.06 14.76 -42.94
CA SER A 156 -38.81 13.51 -43.12
C SER A 156 -38.07 12.17 -43.00
N THR A 157 -38.72 11.32 -42.20
CA THR A 157 -38.65 9.86 -42.13
C THR A 157 -37.42 9.20 -41.50
N THR A 158 -37.49 8.95 -40.17
CA THR A 158 -37.17 7.66 -39.49
C THR A 158 -37.20 7.80 -37.96
N THR A 159 -38.37 8.16 -37.42
CA THR A 159 -38.75 7.89 -36.03
C THR A 159 -39.17 6.43 -35.97
N THR A 160 -38.41 5.49 -35.39
CA THR A 160 -38.75 4.93 -34.05
C THR A 160 -37.59 4.09 -33.46
N THR A 161 -36.53 3.75 -34.20
CA THR A 161 -35.47 2.84 -33.70
C THR A 161 -34.26 3.55 -33.07
N LYS A 162 -34.09 4.86 -33.28
CA LYS A 162 -32.97 5.66 -32.71
C LYS A 162 -33.18 6.14 -31.26
N LYS A 163 -34.41 6.08 -30.73
CA LYS A 163 -34.73 6.68 -29.41
C LYS A 163 -34.25 5.83 -28.22
N ILE A 164 -34.18 4.51 -28.38
CA ILE A 164 -33.79 3.56 -27.30
C ILE A 164 -32.26 3.52 -27.12
N THR A 165 -31.47 3.63 -28.19
CA THR A 165 -30.00 3.66 -28.09
C THR A 165 -29.47 4.99 -27.57
N THR A 166 -30.23 6.07 -27.72
CA THR A 166 -29.82 7.42 -27.28
C THR A 166 -30.07 7.63 -25.78
N GLN A 167 -31.15 7.10 -25.20
CA GLN A 167 -31.39 7.21 -23.74
C GLN A 167 -30.34 6.45 -22.90
N LYS A 168 -29.96 5.23 -23.32
CA LYS A 168 -28.96 4.44 -22.60
C LYS A 168 -27.57 5.09 -22.60
N LYS A 169 -27.20 5.79 -23.68
CA LYS A 169 -25.93 6.52 -23.79
C LYS A 169 -25.92 7.82 -22.97
N THR A 170 -27.08 8.42 -22.74
CA THR A 170 -27.21 9.60 -21.87
C THR A 170 -27.17 9.22 -20.39
N GLU A 171 -27.81 8.11 -20.01
CA GLU A 171 -27.75 7.58 -18.63
C GLU A 171 -26.33 7.16 -18.24
N GLU A 172 -25.60 6.47 -19.13
CA GLU A 172 -24.20 6.08 -18.90
C GLU A 172 -23.26 7.29 -18.74
N LYS A 173 -23.50 8.38 -19.50
CA LYS A 173 -22.75 9.64 -19.34
C LYS A 173 -23.07 10.37 -18.04
N ILE A 174 -24.34 10.41 -17.63
CA ILE A 174 -24.75 11.02 -16.36
C ILE A 174 -24.17 10.23 -15.17
N GLU A 175 -24.14 8.91 -15.26
CA GLU A 175 -23.54 8.05 -14.24
C GLU A 175 -22.01 8.21 -14.19
N GLU A 176 -21.34 8.31 -15.33
CA GLU A 176 -19.89 8.60 -15.41
C GLU A 176 -19.55 9.97 -14.80
N GLU A 177 -20.34 11.00 -15.10
CA GLU A 177 -20.15 12.36 -14.57
C GLU A 177 -20.38 12.41 -13.04
N LYS A 178 -21.41 11.71 -12.55
CA LYS A 178 -21.65 11.56 -11.11
C LYS A 178 -20.48 10.84 -10.41
N ASN A 179 -19.98 9.75 -11.00
CA ASN A 179 -18.83 9.02 -10.45
C ASN A 179 -17.56 9.89 -10.44
N ARG A 180 -17.37 10.74 -11.46
CA ARG A 180 -16.27 11.73 -11.50
C ARG A 180 -16.42 12.80 -10.42
N GLN A 181 -17.63 13.33 -10.20
CA GLN A 181 -17.89 14.29 -9.13
C GLN A 181 -17.65 13.68 -7.74
N GLU A 182 -18.15 12.47 -7.50
CA GLU A 182 -17.91 11.74 -6.24
C GLU A 182 -16.41 11.48 -6.02
N LEU A 183 -15.69 11.10 -7.08
CA LEU A 183 -14.25 10.93 -7.02
C LEU A 183 -13.53 12.25 -6.67
N MET A 184 -13.87 13.37 -7.32
CA MET A 184 -13.28 14.68 -7.01
C MET A 184 -13.54 15.09 -5.56
N ALA A 185 -14.77 14.89 -5.06
CA ALA A 185 -15.11 15.16 -3.66
C ALA A 185 -14.27 14.29 -2.70
N ASN A 186 -14.07 13.00 -3.01
CA ASN A 186 -13.23 12.11 -2.23
C ASN A 186 -11.75 12.54 -2.24
N LEU A 187 -11.22 12.99 -3.39
CA LEU A 187 -9.85 13.51 -3.50
C LEU A 187 -9.66 14.79 -2.69
N ARG A 188 -10.61 15.72 -2.75
CA ARG A 188 -10.57 16.96 -1.94
C ARG A 188 -10.62 16.67 -0.45
N ASN A 189 -11.49 15.75 -0.03
CA ASN A 189 -11.56 15.34 1.38
C ASN A 189 -10.23 14.75 1.87
N GLN A 190 -9.58 13.92 1.07
CA GLN A 190 -8.27 13.37 1.41
C GLN A 190 -7.17 14.43 1.46
N MET A 191 -7.12 15.33 0.46
CA MET A 191 -6.20 16.45 0.46
C MET A 191 -6.36 17.30 1.73
N ARG A 192 -7.61 17.61 2.10
CA ARG A 192 -7.92 18.37 3.32
C ARG A 192 -7.49 17.64 4.59
N GLN A 193 -7.65 16.32 4.65
CA GLN A 193 -7.17 15.51 5.77
C GLN A 193 -5.64 15.54 5.89
N GLU A 194 -4.93 15.39 4.77
CA GLU A 194 -3.47 15.44 4.71
C GLU A 194 -2.95 16.83 5.14
N VAL A 195 -3.56 17.92 4.65
CA VAL A 195 -3.23 19.29 5.09
C VAL A 195 -3.52 19.47 6.59
N SER A 196 -4.65 18.97 7.08
CA SER A 196 -5.02 19.11 8.50
C SER A 196 -4.03 18.40 9.42
N SER A 197 -3.54 17.22 9.02
CA SER A 197 -2.46 16.51 9.72
C SER A 197 -1.18 17.33 9.81
N VAL A 198 -0.80 18.05 8.74
CA VAL A 198 0.38 18.93 8.74
C VAL A 198 0.18 20.10 9.69
N ILE A 199 -0.99 20.76 9.64
CA ILE A 199 -1.32 21.88 10.54
C ILE A 199 -1.22 21.45 12.00
N GLU A 200 -1.75 20.27 12.35
CA GLU A 200 -1.68 19.74 13.71
C GLU A 200 -0.24 19.46 14.16
N GLN A 201 0.62 18.97 13.26
CA GLN A 201 2.04 18.75 13.56
C GLN A 201 2.82 20.05 13.76
N ILE A 202 2.50 21.10 12.97
CA ILE A 202 3.04 22.45 13.17
C ILE A 202 2.60 23.00 14.53
N GLU A 203 1.32 22.85 14.89
CA GLU A 203 0.78 23.28 16.19
C GLU A 203 1.46 22.61 17.38
N LYS A 204 1.71 21.30 17.26
CA LYS A 204 2.40 20.53 18.30
C LYS A 204 3.91 20.78 18.37
N LYS A 205 4.46 21.64 17.50
CA LYS A 205 5.91 21.94 17.41
C LYS A 205 6.77 20.69 17.24
N GLN A 206 6.24 19.68 16.55
CA GLN A 206 6.95 18.41 16.28
C GLN A 206 7.91 18.52 15.09
N ILE A 207 8.00 19.70 14.48
CA ILE A 207 8.74 19.97 13.26
C ILE A 207 9.87 20.95 13.59
N GLY A 208 11.05 20.73 13.01
CA GLY A 208 12.16 21.68 13.10
C GLY A 208 11.78 23.04 12.50
N ILE A 209 12.23 24.12 13.15
CA ILE A 209 11.88 25.51 12.80
C ILE A 209 12.16 25.81 11.33
N ASP A 210 13.28 25.33 10.80
CA ASP A 210 13.72 25.56 9.42
C ASP A 210 12.73 24.98 8.40
N SER A 211 12.09 23.84 8.71
CA SER A 211 11.14 23.16 7.83
C SER A 211 9.72 23.75 7.93
N ILE A 212 9.37 24.44 9.02
CA ILE A 212 8.03 25.02 9.21
C ILE A 212 7.75 26.07 8.13
N LYS A 213 8.73 26.88 7.74
CA LYS A 213 8.55 27.92 6.74
C LYS A 213 8.18 27.37 5.37
N GLU A 214 8.92 26.35 4.91
CA GLU A 214 8.64 25.68 3.63
C GLU A 214 7.26 25.03 3.66
N LEU A 215 6.93 24.32 4.74
CA LEU A 215 5.62 23.68 4.90
C LEU A 215 4.48 24.70 4.93
N CYS A 216 4.63 25.83 5.63
CA CYS A 216 3.64 26.90 5.65
C CYS A 216 3.45 27.51 4.24
N GLN A 217 4.51 27.66 3.45
CA GLN A 217 4.39 28.12 2.08
C GLN A 217 3.66 27.11 1.19
N SER A 218 4.03 25.83 1.27
CA SER A 218 3.38 24.76 0.51
C SER A 218 1.90 24.61 0.87
N VAL A 219 1.55 24.56 2.16
CA VAL A 219 0.16 24.49 2.62
C VAL A 219 -0.63 25.72 2.17
N SER A 220 -0.04 26.92 2.23
CA SER A 220 -0.69 28.13 1.72
C SER A 220 -0.94 28.08 0.22
N GLN A 221 -0.05 27.48 -0.58
CA GLN A 221 -0.24 27.33 -2.02
C GLN A 221 -1.35 26.31 -2.33
N ILE A 222 -1.38 25.20 -1.60
CA ILE A 222 -2.40 24.16 -1.75
C ILE A 222 -3.78 24.73 -1.44
N MET A 223 -3.94 25.43 -0.31
CA MET A 223 -5.24 25.99 0.09
C MET A 223 -5.75 27.06 -0.89
N LYS A 224 -4.87 27.94 -1.39
CA LYS A 224 -5.25 28.92 -2.43
C LYS A 224 -5.69 28.25 -3.72
N GLY A 225 -5.07 27.12 -4.07
CA GLY A 225 -5.46 26.36 -5.25
C GLY A 225 -6.77 25.58 -5.09
N ASP A 226 -7.23 25.33 -3.86
CA ASP A 226 -8.54 24.70 -3.58
C ASP A 226 -9.69 25.74 -3.58
N GLU A 227 -9.41 26.96 -3.10
CA GLU A 227 -10.37 28.08 -3.01
C GLU A 227 -10.93 28.55 -4.37
N GLU A 228 -10.17 28.38 -5.46
CA GLU A 228 -10.65 28.75 -6.80
C GLU A 228 -11.75 27.80 -7.33
N THR A 229 -12.02 26.69 -6.65
CA THR A 229 -12.70 25.51 -7.22
C THR A 229 -13.86 24.94 -6.41
N ASP A 230 -14.27 25.55 -5.27
CA ASP A 230 -15.41 25.05 -4.49
C ASP A 230 -16.33 26.11 -3.88
N GLY A 231 -17.63 25.95 -4.13
CA GLY A 231 -18.74 26.70 -3.54
C GLY A 231 -19.62 25.90 -2.57
N ASP A 232 -19.17 24.72 -2.10
CA ASP A 232 -20.03 23.74 -1.42
C ASP A 232 -19.59 23.38 0.03
N GLU A 233 -18.54 24.01 0.57
CA GLU A 233 -18.30 23.98 2.03
C GLU A 233 -19.03 25.12 2.73
N THR A 234 -19.46 24.88 3.98
CA THR A 234 -19.78 25.99 4.88
C THR A 234 -18.52 26.82 5.08
N GLU A 235 -18.50 27.99 4.44
CA GLU A 235 -17.47 29.03 4.45
C GLU A 235 -16.85 29.26 5.85
N GLU A 236 -17.64 29.00 6.90
CA GLU A 236 -17.27 29.08 8.31
C GLU A 236 -16.20 28.05 8.75
N SER A 237 -16.24 26.80 8.29
CA SER A 237 -15.24 25.76 8.61
C SER A 237 -13.90 26.07 7.95
N HIS A 238 -13.93 26.50 6.68
CA HIS A 238 -12.75 26.89 5.92
C HIS A 238 -12.05 28.10 6.55
N THR A 239 -12.82 29.16 6.83
CA THR A 239 -12.32 30.42 7.40
C THR A 239 -11.70 30.20 8.79
N GLN A 240 -12.32 29.37 9.63
CA GLN A 240 -11.76 29.03 10.94
C GLN A 240 -10.45 28.25 10.84
N ARG A 241 -10.35 27.30 9.89
CA ARG A 241 -9.11 26.54 9.67
C ARG A 241 -8.00 27.44 9.13
N TRP A 242 -8.32 28.30 8.17
CA TRP A 242 -7.38 29.23 7.56
C TRP A 242 -6.84 30.26 8.55
N SER A 243 -7.72 30.86 9.36
CA SER A 243 -7.31 31.81 10.39
C SER A 243 -6.42 31.16 11.46
N ARG A 244 -6.68 29.89 11.84
CA ARG A 244 -5.82 29.13 12.75
C ARG A 244 -4.43 28.90 12.16
N PHE A 245 -4.38 28.46 10.91
CA PHE A 245 -3.13 28.26 10.18
C PHE A 245 -2.32 29.55 10.06
N GLN A 246 -2.96 30.65 9.64
CA GLN A 246 -2.32 31.95 9.50
C GLN A 246 -1.76 32.46 10.83
N ARG A 247 -2.49 32.28 11.93
CA ARG A 247 -2.00 32.65 13.27
C ARG A 247 -0.74 31.89 13.62
N ASN A 248 -0.76 30.56 13.46
CA ASN A 248 0.38 29.73 13.84
C ASN A 248 1.60 30.00 12.94
N CYS A 249 1.44 29.96 11.62
CA CYS A 249 2.55 30.24 10.69
C CYS A 249 3.03 31.71 10.79
N GLY A 250 2.13 32.66 11.06
CA GLY A 250 2.47 34.07 11.27
C GLY A 250 3.27 34.31 12.54
N GLU A 251 2.91 33.64 13.64
CA GLU A 251 3.69 33.67 14.88
C GLU A 251 5.10 33.11 14.68
N PHE A 252 5.26 32.01 13.95
CA PHE A 252 6.58 31.45 13.63
C PHE A 252 7.44 32.41 12.79
N MET A 253 6.87 33.01 11.74
CA MET A 253 7.59 33.96 10.88
C MET A 253 8.00 35.24 11.63
N GLN A 254 7.23 35.69 12.62
CA GLN A 254 7.56 36.86 13.45
C GLN A 254 8.62 36.57 14.51
N VAL A 255 8.63 35.36 15.08
CA VAL A 255 9.64 34.93 16.07
C VAL A 255 11.04 34.85 15.44
N GLU A 256 11.14 34.38 14.21
CA GLU A 256 12.41 34.29 13.47
C GLU A 256 12.99 35.67 13.13
N LEU A 257 12.13 36.63 12.74
CA LEU A 257 12.53 38.03 12.52
C LEU A 257 13.13 38.67 13.77
N LYS A 258 12.54 38.42 14.96
CA LYS A 258 13.06 38.94 16.23
C LYS A 258 14.38 38.28 16.63
N ASN A 259 14.53 36.97 16.39
CA ASN A 259 15.78 36.26 16.70
C ASN A 259 16.94 36.70 15.78
N ASN A 260 16.67 36.89 14.49
CA ASN A 260 17.69 37.38 13.54
C ASN A 260 18.08 38.86 13.78
N GLN A 261 17.15 39.69 14.27
CA GLN A 261 17.46 41.05 14.70
C GLN A 261 18.33 41.10 15.97
N ASN A 262 18.12 40.17 16.90
CA ASN A 262 18.94 40.08 18.13
C ASN A 262 20.36 39.55 17.85
N ILE A 263 20.53 38.63 16.90
CA ILE A 263 21.84 38.12 16.50
C ILE A 263 22.70 39.24 15.85
N ASN A 264 22.09 40.07 15.00
CA ASN A 264 22.78 41.19 14.35
C ASN A 264 23.11 42.36 15.30
N ASN A 265 22.36 42.53 16.39
CA ASN A 265 22.63 43.56 17.40
C ASN A 265 23.64 43.12 18.47
N GLY A 266 24.00 41.83 18.56
CA GLY A 266 24.99 41.29 19.49
C GLY A 266 26.43 41.23 18.95
N GLN A 267 26.66 41.61 17.69
CA GLN A 267 27.98 41.66 17.05
C GLN A 267 28.53 43.09 16.83
N ARG A 268 28.02 44.09 17.58
CA ARG A 268 28.56 45.46 17.58
C ARG A 268 29.29 45.76 18.88
#